data_AF-A0A9E7JHB3-F1
#
_entry.id   AF-A0A9E7JHB3-F1
#
_cell.length_a   1.000
_cell.length_b   1.000
_cell.length_c   1.000
_cell.angle_alpha   90.00
_cell.angle_beta   90.00
_cell.angle_gamma   90.00
#
_symmetry.space_group_name_H-M   'P 1'
#
loop_
_entity.id
_entity.type
_entity.pdbx_description
1 polymer ?
#
loop_
_entity_poly.entity_id
_entity_poly.type
_entity_poly.pdbx_seq_one_letter_code
_entity_poly.pdbx_strand_id
1 'polypeptide(L)'
;MERGGKSGTPSTSESSSPEEEMGIREMEITGHRLIIHERDDSSDPSTGRALTGSWLWDSAIHLAEWMAADGGPRLAGATVLELGAGTGLPGLLAAAMGAARVVLTDVAPLLPGLRASAEANGLGSRVEVRELRWGSGDQAVAEADVVLMSDVFFDAEEMGGLASAMRAAWGESTTGWAASEVRPGVGECLEALRREGFEVVEVEERVRPLLRAEGETSAFAVYRIRRA
;
A
#
# COMPACT_ATOMS: atom_id res chain seq x y z
N MET A 1 54.04 18.63 -45.85
CA MET A 1 54.76 17.75 -44.91
C MET A 1 54.42 18.25 -43.51
N GLU A 2 54.00 17.34 -42.62
CA GLU A 2 53.65 17.53 -41.18
C GLU A 2 52.39 18.35 -40.88
N ARG A 3 51.24 17.75 -40.48
CA ARG A 3 50.81 16.97 -39.30
C ARG A 3 50.44 17.82 -38.07
N GLY A 4 49.20 17.63 -37.62
CA GLY A 4 48.61 18.09 -36.36
C GLY A 4 47.12 18.35 -36.58
N GLY A 5 46.17 17.44 -36.33
CA GLY A 5 46.05 16.50 -35.22
C GLY A 5 45.07 17.08 -34.21
N LYS A 6 43.77 16.79 -34.35
CA LYS A 6 42.78 16.84 -33.26
C LYS A 6 41.69 15.81 -33.53
N SER A 7 41.79 14.71 -32.79
CA SER A 7 40.78 13.70 -32.57
C SER A 7 39.59 14.31 -31.83
N GLY A 8 38.44 14.42 -32.48
CA GLY A 8 37.16 14.63 -31.81
C GLY A 8 36.57 13.27 -31.47
N THR A 9 36.64 12.89 -30.21
CA THR A 9 35.83 11.80 -29.64
C THR A 9 34.34 12.18 -29.72
N PRO A 10 33.43 11.27 -30.09
CA PRO A 10 32.01 11.56 -30.03
C PRO A 10 31.60 11.61 -28.56
N SER A 11 31.08 12.76 -28.10
CA SER A 11 30.45 12.84 -26.78
C SER A 11 29.13 12.07 -26.85
N THR A 12 29.14 10.85 -26.33
CA THR A 12 27.91 10.18 -25.91
C THR A 12 27.35 10.96 -24.74
N SER A 13 26.33 11.78 -25.00
CA SER A 13 25.47 12.30 -23.94
C SER A 13 24.64 11.13 -23.43
N GLU A 14 25.17 10.41 -22.44
CA GLU A 14 24.34 9.60 -21.54
C GLU A 14 23.48 10.59 -20.76
N SER A 15 22.27 10.83 -21.24
CA SER A 15 21.22 11.41 -20.43
C SER A 15 20.73 10.32 -19.48
N SER A 16 21.48 10.08 -18.40
CA SER A 16 20.91 9.43 -17.23
C SER A 16 19.91 10.43 -16.64
N SER A 17 18.63 10.24 -16.96
CA SER A 17 17.54 10.79 -16.17
C SER A 17 17.85 10.50 -14.70
N PRO A 18 17.78 11.47 -13.77
CA PRO A 18 17.96 11.16 -12.37
C PRO A 18 16.84 10.21 -11.98
N GLU A 19 17.16 8.93 -11.81
CA GLU A 19 16.31 8.03 -11.05
C GLU A 19 16.17 8.70 -9.68
N GLU A 20 15.02 9.32 -9.43
CA GLU A 20 14.71 9.94 -8.15
C GLU A 20 15.04 8.92 -7.06
N GLU A 21 16.04 9.24 -6.24
CA GLU A 21 16.66 8.31 -5.30
C GLU A 21 15.58 7.77 -4.35
N MET A 22 15.22 6.50 -4.53
CA MET A 22 14.23 5.85 -3.67
C MET A 22 14.91 5.45 -2.37
N GLY A 23 14.37 5.93 -1.25
CA GLY A 23 14.76 5.46 0.07
C GLY A 23 14.44 3.97 0.21
N ILE A 24 15.26 3.24 0.96
CA ILE A 24 15.06 1.82 1.24
C ILE A 24 14.87 1.64 2.73
N ARG A 25 13.82 0.90 3.11
CA ARG A 25 13.56 0.46 4.47
C ARG A 25 13.45 -1.05 4.52
N GLU A 26 14.25 -1.65 5.40
CA GLU A 26 14.10 -3.07 5.72
C GLU A 26 13.13 -3.24 6.89
N MET A 27 12.16 -4.13 6.72
CA MET A 27 11.17 -4.50 7.72
C MET A 27 11.34 -5.98 8.06
N GLU A 28 11.25 -6.32 9.34
CA GLU A 28 11.20 -7.70 9.80
C GLU A 28 9.87 -7.94 10.52
N ILE A 29 9.02 -8.80 9.97
CA ILE A 29 7.69 -9.11 10.51
C ILE A 29 7.58 -10.62 10.64
N THR A 30 7.57 -11.10 11.89
CA THR A 30 7.37 -12.52 12.23
C THR A 30 8.25 -13.48 11.41
N GLY A 31 9.53 -13.13 11.23
CA GLY A 31 10.50 -13.93 10.46
C GLY A 31 10.49 -13.71 8.95
N HIS A 32 9.64 -12.83 8.43
CA HIS A 32 9.67 -12.35 7.05
C HIS A 32 10.42 -11.04 6.98
N ARG A 33 11.56 -11.03 6.27
CA ARG A 33 12.29 -9.80 5.94
C ARG A 33 11.78 -9.24 4.63
N LEU A 34 11.35 -7.98 4.62
CA LEU A 34 10.81 -7.28 3.47
C LEU A 34 11.58 -5.98 3.22
N ILE A 35 11.90 -5.71 1.96
CA ILE A 35 12.51 -4.48 1.49
C ILE A 35 11.41 -3.56 0.94
N ILE A 36 11.29 -2.37 1.50
CA ILE A 36 10.26 -1.38 1.13
C ILE A 36 10.96 -0.17 0.53
N HIS A 37 10.57 0.20 -0.70
CA HIS A 37 10.99 1.44 -1.33
C HIS A 37 10.06 2.58 -0.92
N GLU A 38 10.67 3.64 -0.38
CA GLU A 38 10.02 4.89 0.00
C GLU A 38 10.51 6.02 -0.92
N ARG A 39 9.70 7.08 -1.03
CA ARG A 39 10.09 8.32 -1.71
C ARG A 39 9.67 9.49 -0.84
N ASP A 40 10.54 9.87 0.09
CA ASP A 40 10.32 11.05 0.92
C ASP A 40 10.23 12.30 0.04
N ASP A 41 9.48 13.31 0.48
CA ASP A 41 9.30 14.61 -0.19
C ASP A 41 8.74 14.58 -1.63
N SER A 42 8.06 13.50 -2.00
CA SER A 42 7.37 13.40 -3.29
C SER A 42 6.06 14.19 -3.28
N SER A 43 5.73 14.81 -4.41
CA SER A 43 4.44 15.50 -4.61
C SER A 43 3.73 14.99 -5.85
N ASP A 44 2.41 15.03 -5.83
CA ASP A 44 1.59 14.60 -6.97
C ASP A 44 1.79 15.63 -8.08
N PRO A 45 2.32 15.24 -9.26
CA PRO A 45 2.59 16.19 -10.34
C PRO A 45 1.34 16.93 -10.84
N SER A 46 0.16 16.36 -10.64
CA SER A 46 -1.13 16.92 -11.07
C SER A 46 -1.77 17.85 -10.05
N THR A 47 -1.55 17.62 -8.75
CA THR A 47 -2.21 18.41 -7.67
C THR A 47 -1.25 19.26 -6.84
N GLY A 48 0.05 19.00 -6.90
CA GLY A 48 1.08 19.63 -6.08
C GLY A 48 1.03 19.27 -4.60
N ARG A 49 0.13 18.38 -4.18
CA ARG A 49 0.03 17.91 -2.79
C ARG A 49 1.13 16.89 -2.50
N ALA A 50 1.56 16.81 -1.24
CA ALA A 50 2.46 15.74 -0.80
C ALA A 50 1.83 14.38 -1.12
N LEU A 51 2.63 13.47 -1.71
CA LEU A 51 2.24 12.09 -1.92
C LEU A 51 2.42 11.34 -0.61
N THR A 52 1.50 11.52 0.33
CA THR A 52 1.59 10.90 1.66
C THR A 52 1.73 9.38 1.60
N GLY A 53 1.24 8.71 0.55
CA GLY A 53 1.43 7.27 0.32
C GLY A 53 2.85 6.86 -0.10
N SER A 54 3.79 7.80 -0.26
CA SER A 54 5.16 7.52 -0.71
C SER A 54 6.10 7.03 0.40
N TRP A 55 5.67 7.09 1.66
CA TRP A 55 6.40 6.53 2.80
C TRP A 55 5.55 5.53 3.59
N LEU A 56 6.22 4.74 4.41
CA LEU A 56 5.61 3.73 5.23
C LEU A 56 4.91 4.34 6.44
N TRP A 57 3.60 4.09 6.54
CA TRP A 57 2.77 4.48 7.67
C TRP A 57 2.73 3.40 8.75
N ASP A 58 2.66 3.83 10.01
CA ASP A 58 2.58 2.94 11.17
C ASP A 58 1.36 2.02 11.15
N SER A 59 0.24 2.45 10.56
CA SER A 59 -0.95 1.60 10.34
C SER A 59 -0.66 0.40 9.43
N ALA A 60 0.21 0.56 8.43
CA ALA A 60 0.61 -0.53 7.54
C ALA A 60 1.49 -1.56 8.27
N ILE A 61 2.38 -1.08 9.14
CA ILE A 61 3.19 -1.95 10.01
C ILE A 61 2.28 -2.72 10.96
N HIS A 62 1.35 -2.02 11.60
CA HIS A 62 0.42 -2.63 12.55
C HIS A 62 -0.47 -3.70 11.89
N LEU A 63 -1.02 -3.42 10.71
CA LEU A 63 -1.80 -4.40 9.95
C LEU A 63 -0.97 -5.63 9.60
N ALA A 64 0.27 -5.43 9.13
CA ALA A 64 1.17 -6.49 8.74
C ALA A 64 1.59 -7.38 9.93
N GLU A 65 1.95 -6.78 11.06
CA GLU A 65 2.23 -7.50 12.32
C GLU A 65 1.03 -8.31 12.78
N TRP A 66 -0.17 -7.71 12.75
CA TRP A 66 -1.41 -8.36 13.14
C TRP A 66 -1.76 -9.53 12.21
N MET A 67 -1.61 -9.37 10.89
CA MET A 67 -1.86 -10.42 9.91
C MET A 67 -0.94 -11.63 10.09
N ALA A 68 0.30 -11.40 10.51
CA ALA A 68 1.28 -12.45 10.76
C ALA A 68 1.16 -13.10 12.15
N ALA A 69 0.35 -12.54 13.06
CA ALA A 69 0.12 -13.09 14.38
C ALA A 69 -0.89 -14.25 14.37
N ASP A 70 -0.90 -15.04 15.45
CA ASP A 70 -1.90 -16.10 15.65
C ASP A 70 -3.31 -15.50 15.69
N GLY A 71 -4.14 -15.86 14.71
CA GLY A 71 -5.51 -15.35 14.57
C GLY A 71 -5.72 -14.37 13.42
N GLY A 72 -4.66 -13.98 12.70
CA GLY A 72 -4.74 -13.26 11.43
C GLY A 72 -5.44 -14.05 10.32
N PRO A 73 -5.75 -13.43 9.17
CA PRO A 73 -6.41 -14.08 8.05
C PRO A 73 -5.56 -15.23 7.49
N ARG A 74 -6.24 -16.23 6.93
CA ARG A 74 -5.56 -17.27 6.15
C ARG A 74 -5.18 -16.68 4.78
N LEU A 75 -3.89 -16.42 4.59
CA LEU A 75 -3.37 -15.83 3.36
C LEU A 75 -2.84 -16.90 2.39
N ALA A 76 -2.38 -18.05 2.88
CA ALA A 76 -1.84 -19.11 2.03
C ALA A 76 -2.87 -19.58 0.98
N GLY A 77 -2.53 -19.42 -0.30
CA GLY A 77 -3.38 -19.77 -1.43
C GLY A 77 -4.46 -18.74 -1.79
N ALA A 78 -4.60 -17.66 -1.02
CA ALA A 78 -5.62 -16.63 -1.26
C ALA A 78 -5.26 -15.69 -2.43
N THR A 79 -6.29 -15.12 -3.05
CA THR A 79 -6.20 -13.91 -3.88
C THR A 79 -6.41 -12.70 -2.98
N VAL A 80 -5.41 -11.82 -2.92
CA VAL A 80 -5.40 -10.64 -2.06
C VAL A 80 -5.41 -9.37 -2.91
N LEU A 81 -6.25 -8.42 -2.56
CA LEU A 81 -6.25 -7.06 -3.12
C LEU A 81 -5.88 -6.08 -2.01
N GLU A 82 -4.99 -5.14 -2.27
CA GLU A 82 -4.74 -4.01 -1.38
C GLU A 82 -5.18 -2.70 -2.04
N LEU A 83 -6.06 -1.96 -1.36
CA LEU A 83 -6.60 -0.68 -1.79
C LEU A 83 -5.88 0.45 -1.05
N GLY A 84 -5.27 1.39 -1.79
CA GLY A 84 -4.46 2.45 -1.19
C GLY A 84 -3.19 1.86 -0.56
N ALA A 85 -2.45 1.07 -1.34
CA ALA A 85 -1.31 0.30 -0.86
C ALA A 85 -0.15 1.18 -0.36
N GLY A 86 -0.02 2.42 -0.84
CA GLY A 86 1.10 3.29 -0.53
C GLY A 86 2.42 2.65 -0.92
N THR A 87 3.18 2.19 0.10
CA THR A 87 4.43 1.45 -0.06
C THR A 87 4.27 -0.07 -0.15
N GLY A 88 3.08 -0.60 0.15
CA GLY A 88 2.64 -1.97 -0.13
C GLY A 88 3.01 -3.02 0.91
N LEU A 89 3.40 -2.62 2.13
CA LEU A 89 3.90 -3.57 3.15
C LEU A 89 2.90 -4.71 3.47
N PRO A 90 1.60 -4.47 3.75
CA PRO A 90 0.65 -5.54 4.05
C PRO A 90 0.47 -6.55 2.91
N GLY A 91 0.31 -6.08 1.66
CA GLY A 91 0.16 -6.96 0.51
C GLY A 91 1.45 -7.72 0.16
N LEU A 92 2.62 -7.09 0.29
CA LEU A 92 3.92 -7.76 0.11
C LEU A 92 4.11 -8.86 1.15
N LEU A 93 3.74 -8.60 2.41
CA LEU A 93 3.75 -9.62 3.44
C LEU A 93 2.77 -10.75 3.12
N ALA A 94 1.57 -10.45 2.63
CA ALA A 94 0.62 -11.49 2.22
C ALA A 94 1.19 -12.40 1.13
N ALA A 95 1.91 -11.85 0.16
CA ALA A 95 2.63 -12.63 -0.85
C ALA A 95 3.75 -13.49 -0.22
N ALA A 96 4.53 -12.95 0.70
CA ALA A 96 5.58 -13.68 1.44
C ALA A 96 5.02 -14.80 2.34
N MET A 97 3.79 -14.63 2.83
CA MET A 97 3.03 -15.62 3.62
C MET A 97 2.30 -16.65 2.74
N GLY A 98 2.52 -16.63 1.42
CA GLY A 98 2.07 -17.68 0.52
C GLY A 98 0.73 -17.42 -0.18
N ALA A 99 0.25 -16.17 -0.24
CA ALA A 99 -0.84 -15.82 -1.13
C ALA A 99 -0.56 -16.30 -2.57
N ALA A 100 -1.61 -16.81 -3.23
CA ALA A 100 -1.50 -17.28 -4.60
C ALA A 100 -1.31 -16.11 -5.56
N ARG A 101 -2.00 -15.00 -5.30
CA ARG A 101 -1.94 -13.76 -6.06
C ARG A 101 -2.17 -12.58 -5.14
N VAL A 102 -1.42 -11.51 -5.34
CA VAL A 102 -1.61 -10.21 -4.68
C VAL A 102 -1.71 -9.13 -5.74
N VAL A 103 -2.70 -8.25 -5.63
CA VAL A 103 -2.83 -7.06 -6.47
C VAL A 103 -2.68 -5.84 -5.56
N LEU A 104 -1.60 -5.08 -5.71
CA LEU A 104 -1.38 -3.82 -5.02
C LEU A 104 -1.94 -2.70 -5.88
N THR A 105 -2.78 -1.85 -5.30
CA THR A 105 -3.41 -0.75 -6.05
C THR A 105 -3.25 0.59 -5.36
N ASP A 106 -2.93 1.60 -6.17
CA ASP A 106 -2.85 2.99 -5.75
C ASP A 106 -2.90 3.94 -6.97
N VAL A 107 -2.72 5.23 -6.74
CA VAL A 107 -2.59 6.25 -7.80
C VAL A 107 -1.28 6.08 -8.59
N ALA A 108 -1.30 6.46 -9.87
CA ALA A 108 -0.17 6.29 -10.80
C ALA A 108 1.22 6.69 -10.24
N PRO A 109 1.38 7.82 -9.52
CA PRO A 109 2.69 8.23 -9.00
C PRO A 109 3.34 7.25 -7.99
N LEU A 110 2.55 6.40 -7.32
CA LEU A 110 3.05 5.48 -6.30
C LEU A 110 3.43 4.10 -6.86
N LEU A 111 2.97 3.77 -8.06
CA LEU A 111 3.21 2.46 -8.67
C LEU A 111 4.69 2.11 -8.89
N PRO A 112 5.59 3.05 -9.26
CA PRO A 112 7.02 2.73 -9.38
C PRO A 112 7.63 2.18 -8.07
N GLY A 113 7.30 2.80 -6.92
CA GLY A 113 7.77 2.34 -5.60
C GLY A 113 7.23 0.95 -5.25
N LEU A 114 5.93 0.72 -5.47
CA LEU A 114 5.32 -0.60 -5.27
C LEU A 114 5.97 -1.70 -6.12
N ARG A 115 6.28 -1.42 -7.40
CA ARG A 115 6.97 -2.37 -8.28
C ARG A 115 8.38 -2.65 -7.80
N ALA A 116 9.13 -1.61 -7.42
CA ALA A 116 10.48 -1.75 -6.88
C ALA A 116 10.47 -2.62 -5.60
N SER A 117 9.55 -2.38 -4.68
CA SER A 117 9.38 -3.22 -3.48
C SER A 117 9.03 -4.68 -3.84
N ALA A 118 8.12 -4.91 -4.79
CA ALA A 118 7.78 -6.27 -5.22
C ALA A 118 8.98 -7.01 -5.85
N GLU A 119 9.78 -6.32 -6.65
CA GLU A 119 10.99 -6.86 -7.28
C GLU A 119 12.11 -7.14 -6.27
N ALA A 120 12.38 -6.18 -5.37
CA ALA A 120 13.41 -6.31 -4.33
C ALA A 120 13.17 -7.52 -3.40
N ASN A 121 11.91 -7.92 -3.22
CA ASN A 121 11.53 -9.09 -2.43
C ASN A 121 11.41 -10.39 -3.23
N GLY A 122 11.66 -10.36 -4.55
CA GLY A 122 11.50 -11.53 -5.43
C GLY A 122 10.04 -12.00 -5.58
N LEU A 123 9.07 -11.10 -5.36
CA LEU A 123 7.64 -11.41 -5.31
C LEU A 123 6.90 -11.08 -6.62
N GLY A 124 7.60 -10.58 -7.65
CA GLY A 124 6.99 -10.13 -8.90
C GLY A 124 6.21 -11.18 -9.71
N SER A 125 6.37 -12.48 -9.41
CA SER A 125 5.54 -13.55 -10.02
C SER A 125 4.17 -13.71 -9.34
N ARG A 126 3.99 -13.19 -8.13
CA ARG A 126 2.76 -13.26 -7.32
C ARG A 126 2.09 -11.91 -7.17
N VAL A 127 2.88 -10.83 -7.21
CA VAL A 127 2.45 -9.46 -6.98
C VAL A 127 2.27 -8.73 -8.30
N GLU A 128 1.04 -8.28 -8.54
CA GLU A 128 0.68 -7.38 -9.62
C GLU A 128 0.49 -5.97 -9.06
N VAL A 129 0.97 -4.94 -9.77
CA VAL A 129 0.79 -3.53 -9.37
C VAL A 129 -0.07 -2.83 -10.43
N ARG A 130 -1.23 -2.31 -10.01
CA ARG A 130 -2.20 -1.65 -10.89
C ARG A 130 -2.55 -0.25 -10.39
N GLU A 131 -2.85 0.63 -11.33
CA GLU A 131 -3.49 1.90 -10.98
C GLU A 131 -4.93 1.65 -10.56
N LEU A 132 -5.35 2.25 -9.44
CA LEU A 132 -6.74 2.36 -9.05
C LEU A 132 -6.94 3.64 -8.25
N ARG A 133 -7.69 4.59 -8.82
CA ARG A 133 -8.18 5.75 -8.09
C ARG A 133 -9.61 5.50 -7.60
N TRP A 134 -9.85 5.72 -6.31
CA TRP A 134 -11.19 5.62 -5.73
C TRP A 134 -12.17 6.57 -6.42
N GLY A 135 -13.40 6.13 -6.62
CA GLY A 135 -14.44 6.91 -7.32
C GLY A 135 -14.24 7.09 -8.83
N SER A 136 -13.15 6.62 -9.42
CA SER A 136 -13.00 6.59 -10.88
C SER A 136 -13.95 5.56 -11.51
N GLY A 137 -14.41 5.78 -12.74
CA GLY A 137 -15.39 4.89 -13.39
C GLY A 137 -14.84 3.53 -13.85
N ASP A 138 -13.53 3.35 -13.88
CA ASP A 138 -12.86 2.09 -14.25
C ASP A 138 -12.18 1.48 -13.01
N GLN A 139 -12.98 0.73 -12.23
CA GLN A 139 -12.50 -0.01 -11.05
C GLN A 139 -12.51 -1.51 -11.30
N ALA A 140 -12.26 -1.95 -12.54
CA ALA A 140 -12.28 -3.37 -12.89
C ALA A 140 -11.13 -4.13 -12.22
N VAL A 141 -11.39 -4.61 -11.00
CA VAL A 141 -10.54 -5.53 -10.25
C VAL A 141 -11.21 -6.91 -10.19
N ALA A 142 -10.39 -7.95 -10.16
CA ALA A 142 -10.91 -9.30 -9.98
C ALA A 142 -11.42 -9.47 -8.55
N GLU A 143 -12.37 -10.39 -8.37
CA GLU A 143 -12.81 -10.81 -7.05
C GLU A 143 -11.61 -11.30 -6.21
N ALA A 144 -11.56 -10.88 -4.96
CA ALA A 144 -10.49 -11.23 -4.02
C ALA A 144 -11.05 -11.98 -2.81
N ASP A 145 -10.30 -12.94 -2.28
CA ASP A 145 -10.66 -13.61 -1.03
C ASP A 145 -10.45 -12.67 0.17
N VAL A 146 -9.42 -11.82 0.09
CA VAL A 146 -9.03 -10.86 1.12
C VAL A 146 -8.81 -9.47 0.51
N VAL A 147 -9.40 -8.44 1.13
CA VAL A 147 -9.14 -7.04 0.78
C VAL A 147 -8.43 -6.36 1.94
N LEU A 148 -7.27 -5.76 1.68
CA LEU A 148 -6.43 -5.05 2.66
C LEU A 148 -6.51 -3.54 2.46
N MET A 149 -6.48 -2.80 3.56
CA MET A 149 -6.55 -1.34 3.59
C MET A 149 -5.73 -0.80 4.78
N SER A 150 -4.61 -0.14 4.56
CA SER A 150 -3.83 0.46 5.66
C SER A 150 -3.79 1.98 5.57
N ASP A 151 -4.22 2.65 6.64
CA ASP A 151 -4.25 4.11 6.78
C ASP A 151 -5.10 4.86 5.74
N VAL A 152 -6.15 4.22 5.22
CA VAL A 152 -7.05 4.82 4.21
C VAL A 152 -8.18 5.65 4.81
N PHE A 153 -8.36 5.62 6.14
CA PHE A 153 -9.43 6.34 6.85
C PHE A 153 -8.96 7.74 7.26
N PHE A 154 -8.71 8.59 6.28
CA PHE A 154 -8.24 9.98 6.49
C PHE A 154 -9.23 11.04 6.03
N ASP A 155 -10.15 10.72 5.11
CA ASP A 155 -11.17 11.64 4.60
C ASP A 155 -12.49 10.90 4.36
N ALA A 156 -13.55 11.33 5.04
CA ALA A 156 -14.86 10.70 4.94
C ALA A 156 -15.50 10.90 3.54
N GLU A 157 -15.13 11.95 2.80
CA GLU A 157 -15.64 12.21 1.45
C GLU A 157 -15.13 11.17 0.43
N GLU A 158 -13.94 10.60 0.67
CA GLU A 158 -13.33 9.58 -0.19
C GLU A 158 -13.96 8.19 0.00
N MET A 159 -14.69 7.97 1.10
CA MET A 159 -15.18 6.63 1.49
C MET A 159 -16.21 6.06 0.52
N GLY A 160 -17.00 6.90 -0.17
CA GLY A 160 -17.90 6.42 -1.22
C GLY A 160 -17.13 5.85 -2.42
N GLY A 161 -16.02 6.49 -2.78
CA GLY A 161 -15.13 6.01 -3.84
C GLY A 161 -14.39 4.73 -3.47
N LEU A 162 -13.93 4.64 -2.21
CA LEU A 162 -13.30 3.44 -1.65
C LEU A 162 -14.30 2.29 -1.60
N ALA A 163 -15.52 2.53 -1.10
CA ALA A 163 -16.59 1.54 -1.05
C ALA A 163 -16.97 1.01 -2.44
N SER A 164 -16.93 1.87 -3.47
CA SER A 164 -17.12 1.44 -4.86
C SER A 164 -16.03 0.45 -5.29
N ALA A 165 -14.76 0.75 -4.99
CA ALA A 165 -13.63 -0.13 -5.32
C ALA A 165 -13.72 -1.46 -4.57
N MET A 166 -14.09 -1.41 -3.29
CA MET A 166 -14.36 -2.58 -2.46
C MET A 166 -15.44 -3.44 -3.11
N ARG A 167 -16.60 -2.89 -3.45
CA ARG A 167 -17.71 -3.64 -4.08
C ARG A 167 -17.32 -4.30 -5.39
N ALA A 168 -16.46 -3.69 -6.19
CA ALA A 168 -15.98 -4.27 -7.45
C ALA A 168 -15.14 -5.54 -7.23
N ALA A 169 -14.45 -5.65 -6.09
CA ALA A 169 -13.64 -6.80 -5.71
C ALA A 169 -14.36 -7.80 -4.79
N TRP A 170 -15.57 -7.47 -4.31
CA TRP A 170 -16.20 -8.20 -3.20
C TRP A 170 -17.06 -9.37 -3.67
N GLY A 171 -16.57 -10.57 -3.43
CA GLY A 171 -17.27 -11.84 -3.55
C GLY A 171 -18.10 -12.21 -2.32
N GLU A 172 -18.78 -13.35 -2.39
CA GLU A 172 -19.61 -13.85 -1.27
C GLU A 172 -18.79 -14.21 -0.03
N SER A 173 -17.56 -14.69 -0.22
CA SER A 173 -16.64 -15.10 0.86
C SER A 173 -15.59 -14.06 1.21
N THR A 174 -15.54 -12.93 0.51
CA THR A 174 -14.52 -11.90 0.71
C THR A 174 -14.60 -11.31 2.11
N THR A 175 -13.45 -11.24 2.80
CA THR A 175 -13.30 -10.51 4.06
C THR A 175 -12.28 -9.39 3.90
N GLY A 176 -12.66 -8.19 4.33
CA GLY A 176 -11.76 -7.04 4.38
C GLY A 176 -11.06 -6.93 5.74
N TRP A 177 -9.82 -6.48 5.74
CA TRP A 177 -9.06 -6.10 6.92
C TRP A 177 -8.47 -4.73 6.71
N ALA A 178 -8.74 -3.83 7.65
CA ALA A 178 -8.17 -2.49 7.65
C ALA A 178 -7.43 -2.22 8.94
N ALA A 179 -6.38 -1.40 8.89
CA ALA A 179 -5.83 -0.78 10.10
C ALA A 179 -5.70 0.72 9.93
N SER A 180 -5.91 1.43 11.04
CA SER A 180 -5.75 2.88 11.11
C SER A 180 -5.23 3.27 12.49
N GLU A 181 -4.46 4.34 12.54
CA GLU A 181 -4.27 5.11 13.77
C GLU A 181 -5.64 5.57 14.29
N VAL A 182 -5.84 5.50 15.60
CA VAL A 182 -7.05 5.97 16.28
C VAL A 182 -6.95 7.49 16.45
N ARG A 183 -7.51 8.22 15.49
CA ARG A 183 -7.51 9.69 15.45
C ARG A 183 -8.92 10.26 15.20
N PRO A 184 -9.16 11.54 15.55
CA PRO A 184 -10.38 12.23 15.16
C PRO A 184 -10.64 12.11 13.65
N GLY A 185 -11.88 11.85 13.24
CA GLY A 185 -12.27 11.68 11.84
C GLY A 185 -12.33 10.22 11.36
N VAL A 186 -11.59 9.28 11.98
CA VAL A 186 -11.67 7.85 11.59
C VAL A 186 -13.09 7.32 11.79
N GLY A 187 -13.74 7.66 12.91
CA GLY A 187 -15.12 7.26 13.16
C GLY A 187 -16.09 7.71 12.06
N GLU A 188 -15.91 8.89 11.49
CA GLU A 188 -16.73 9.40 10.38
C GLU A 188 -16.51 8.59 9.10
N CYS A 189 -15.26 8.18 8.84
CA CYS A 189 -14.92 7.30 7.72
C CYS A 189 -15.58 5.92 7.89
N LEU A 190 -15.50 5.32 9.08
CA LEU A 190 -16.12 4.02 9.36
C LEU A 190 -17.65 4.10 9.20
N GLU A 191 -18.28 5.18 9.67
CA GLU A 191 -19.72 5.41 9.48
C GLU A 191 -20.09 5.63 8.00
N ALA A 192 -19.23 6.30 7.22
CA ALA A 192 -19.44 6.42 5.78
C ALA A 192 -19.41 5.06 5.08
N LEU A 193 -18.44 4.18 5.40
CA LEU A 193 -18.42 2.81 4.89
C LEU A 193 -19.65 1.99 5.32
N ARG A 194 -20.13 2.18 6.55
CA ARG A 194 -21.38 1.53 7.01
C ARG A 194 -22.59 1.95 6.18
N ARG A 195 -22.71 3.23 5.84
CA ARG A 195 -23.77 3.73 4.95
C ARG A 195 -23.69 3.16 3.53
N GLU A 196 -22.49 2.80 3.10
CA GLU A 196 -22.22 2.16 1.81
C GLU A 196 -22.50 0.64 1.78
N GLY A 197 -23.03 0.08 2.88
CA GLY A 197 -23.47 -1.32 2.95
C GLY A 197 -22.39 -2.30 3.45
N PHE A 198 -21.41 -1.80 4.21
CA PHE A 198 -20.40 -2.64 4.85
C PHE A 198 -20.62 -2.74 6.37
N GLU A 199 -20.54 -3.95 6.90
CA GLU A 199 -20.34 -4.18 8.33
C GLU A 199 -18.86 -3.92 8.65
N VAL A 200 -18.59 -3.08 9.65
CA VAL A 200 -17.23 -2.76 10.11
C VAL A 200 -17.14 -3.00 11.61
N VAL A 201 -16.26 -3.92 12.01
CA VAL A 201 -16.08 -4.35 13.41
C VAL A 201 -14.62 -4.22 13.80
N GLU A 202 -14.34 -3.47 14.85
CA GLU A 202 -13.01 -3.45 15.46
C GLU A 202 -12.71 -4.79 16.14
N VAL A 203 -11.53 -5.35 15.90
CA VAL A 203 -11.12 -6.67 16.43
C VAL A 203 -9.89 -6.61 17.33
N GLU A 204 -9.07 -5.57 17.20
CA GLU A 204 -7.93 -5.29 18.05
C GLU A 204 -7.73 -3.77 18.12
N GLU A 205 -7.30 -3.29 19.28
CA GLU A 205 -6.62 -2.00 19.44
C GLU A 205 -5.31 -2.21 20.20
N ARG A 206 -4.24 -1.55 19.76
CA ARG A 206 -2.92 -1.60 20.41
C ARG A 206 -2.20 -0.27 20.32
N VAL A 207 -1.58 0.12 21.43
CA VAL A 207 -0.62 1.24 21.46
C VAL A 207 0.76 0.74 21.02
N ARG A 208 1.38 1.44 20.08
CA ARG A 208 2.74 1.14 19.59
C ARG A 208 3.58 2.41 19.38
N PRO A 209 4.92 2.32 19.45
CA PRO A 209 5.81 3.41 19.09
C PRO A 209 5.64 3.83 17.62
N LEU A 210 5.81 5.12 17.36
CA LEU A 210 5.77 5.67 16.00
C LEU A 210 7.11 5.49 15.30
N LEU A 211 7.08 5.06 14.04
CA LEU A 211 8.27 4.82 13.22
C LEU A 211 9.10 6.09 13.02
N ARG A 212 8.42 7.23 12.81
CA ARG A 212 9.03 8.50 12.43
C ARG A 212 8.96 9.58 13.51
N ALA A 213 8.53 9.23 14.73
CA ALA A 213 8.49 10.13 15.88
C ALA A 213 9.06 9.44 17.13
N GLU A 214 10.37 9.58 17.34
CA GLU A 214 11.09 8.89 18.40
C GLU A 214 10.58 9.29 19.79
N GLY A 215 10.27 8.29 20.62
CA GLY A 215 9.72 8.49 21.96
C GLY A 215 8.22 8.75 22.01
N GLU A 216 7.55 8.86 20.85
CA GLU A 216 6.10 9.02 20.76
C GLU A 216 5.42 7.68 20.46
N THR A 217 4.18 7.54 20.93
CA THR A 217 3.34 6.37 20.70
C THR A 217 1.95 6.80 20.26
N SER A 218 1.28 5.98 19.47
CA SER A 218 -0.14 6.16 19.15
C SER A 218 -0.90 4.84 19.24
N ALA A 219 -2.23 4.93 19.36
CA ALA A 219 -3.13 3.79 19.33
C ALA A 219 -3.49 3.46 17.88
N PHE A 220 -3.49 2.19 17.54
CA PHE A 220 -3.87 1.69 16.23
C PHE A 220 -4.90 0.59 16.41
N ALA A 221 -5.89 0.57 15.53
CA ALA A 221 -6.96 -0.42 15.56
C ALA A 221 -6.99 -1.20 14.25
N VAL A 222 -7.38 -2.47 14.36
CA VAL A 222 -7.66 -3.35 13.22
C VAL A 222 -9.17 -3.56 13.13
N TYR A 223 -9.70 -3.40 11.91
CA TYR A 223 -11.11 -3.55 11.60
C TYR A 223 -11.32 -4.72 10.63
N ARG A 224 -12.25 -5.61 10.99
CA ARG A 224 -12.82 -6.59 10.07
C ARG A 224 -13.96 -5.93 9.31
N ILE A 225 -13.98 -6.09 8.00
CA ILE A 225 -15.00 -5.55 7.11
C ILE A 225 -15.68 -6.69 6.35
N ARG A 226 -17.01 -6.66 6.27
CA ARG A 226 -17.83 -7.59 5.50
C ARG A 226 -18.95 -6.83 4.80
N ARG A 227 -19.50 -7.42 3.74
CA ARG A 227 -20.73 -6.89 3.13
C ARG A 227 -21.91 -7.18 4.05
N ALA A 228 -22.74 -6.16 4.31
CA ALA A 228 -23.95 -6.26 5.13
C ALA A 228 -25.13 -6.87 4.34
#